data_AF-A0A2N5FAY7-F1
#
_entry.id   AF-A0A2N5FAY7-F1
#
_cell.length_a   1.000
_cell.length_b   1.000
_cell.length_c   1.000
_cell.angle_alpha   90.00
_cell.angle_beta   90.00
_cell.angle_gamma   90.00
#
_symmetry.space_group_name_H-M   'P 1'
#
loop_
_entity.id
_entity.type
_entity.pdbx_description
1 polymer ?
#
loop_
_entity_poly.entity_id
_entity_poly.type
_entity_poly.pdbx_seq_one_letter_code
_entity_poly.pdbx_strand_id
1 'polypeptide(L)'
;MSWEETYRREYPCNCGKSTYTEVGEMDDWNRSREYVIINCPECAENAKTVEAERRRQEAENTARLKELVLELKPYFEEHYMQNWLDYFVSARNKKAAWALAKEIGVESQSLSSFYQLNKDSSVEDYVRGLARPYNMLKIIEALKINDSFFKSKVEESVNLNKSVHVIGFY
;
A
#
# COMPACT_ATOMS: atom_id res chain seq x y z
N MET A 1 24.38 20.60 -11.42
CA MET A 1 23.26 19.94 -12.13
C MET A 1 22.20 21.00 -12.31
N SER A 2 22.09 21.58 -13.51
CA SER A 2 21.12 22.62 -13.84
C SER A 2 19.92 21.98 -14.54
N TRP A 3 18.73 22.38 -14.13
CA TRP A 3 17.50 22.15 -14.89
C TRP A 3 17.36 23.31 -15.87
N GLU A 4 17.11 23.02 -17.13
CA GLU A 4 16.88 24.02 -18.17
C GLU A 4 15.39 24.08 -18.49
N GLU A 5 14.82 25.29 -18.49
CA GLU A 5 13.43 25.51 -18.87
C GLU A 5 13.25 25.21 -20.37
N THR A 6 12.50 24.16 -20.68
CA THR A 6 12.14 23.79 -22.05
C THR A 6 10.91 24.57 -22.54
N TYR A 7 9.99 24.88 -21.62
CA TYR A 7 8.87 25.77 -21.89
C TYR A 7 8.35 26.43 -20.62
N ARG A 8 7.72 27.60 -20.82
CA ARG A 8 6.88 28.27 -19.84
C ARG A 8 5.65 28.82 -20.53
N ARG A 9 4.47 28.44 -20.04
CA ARG A 9 3.18 28.86 -20.60
C ARG A 9 2.29 29.38 -19.51
N GLU A 10 1.65 30.52 -19.76
CA GLU A 10 0.73 31.15 -18.83
C GLU A 10 -0.71 30.96 -19.32
N TYR A 11 -1.59 30.54 -18.43
CA TYR A 11 -2.99 30.26 -18.70
C TYR A 11 -3.88 30.97 -17.70
N PRO A 12 -5.13 31.31 -18.08
CA PRO A 12 -6.10 31.82 -17.13
C PRO A 12 -6.38 30.78 -16.04
N CYS A 13 -6.44 31.23 -14.79
CA CYS A 13 -6.81 30.39 -13.67
C CYS A 13 -8.28 29.97 -13.77
N ASN A 14 -8.61 28.75 -13.36
CA ASN A 14 -9.97 28.20 -13.41
C ASN A 14 -11.00 29.03 -12.63
N CYS A 15 -10.57 29.84 -11.66
CA CYS A 15 -11.45 30.77 -10.94
C CYS A 15 -11.77 32.06 -11.71
N GLY A 16 -11.11 32.30 -12.85
CA GLY A 16 -11.28 33.48 -13.70
C GLY A 16 -10.62 34.77 -13.19
N LYS A 17 -9.96 34.74 -12.01
CA LYS A 17 -9.45 35.95 -11.34
C LYS A 17 -7.99 36.31 -11.64
N SER A 18 -7.17 35.36 -12.11
CA SER A 18 -5.74 35.55 -12.38
C SER A 18 -5.23 34.42 -13.30
N THR A 19 -3.96 34.04 -13.23
CA THR A 19 -3.31 33.06 -14.09
C THR A 19 -2.67 31.91 -13.30
N TYR A 20 -2.26 30.87 -14.01
CA TYR A 20 -1.27 29.90 -13.55
C TYR A 20 -0.23 29.70 -14.65
N THR A 21 0.98 29.31 -14.26
CA THR A 21 2.09 29.09 -15.19
C THR A 21 2.50 27.62 -15.16
N GLU A 22 2.46 26.95 -16.31
CA GLU A 22 3.06 25.64 -16.50
C GLU A 22 4.51 25.81 -16.91
N VAL A 23 5.43 25.16 -16.20
CA VAL A 23 6.86 25.17 -16.49
C VAL A 23 7.31 23.74 -16.73
N GLY A 24 7.91 23.49 -17.88
CA GLY A 24 8.58 22.25 -18.21
C GLY A 24 10.08 22.45 -18.21
N GLU A 25 10.81 21.58 -17.54
CA GLU A 25 12.26 21.62 -17.45
C GLU A 25 12.88 20.28 -17.83
N MET A 26 14.09 20.31 -18.37
CA MET A 26 14.89 19.14 -18.72
C MET A 26 16.32 19.31 -18.24
N ASP A 27 16.99 18.23 -17.85
CA ASP A 27 18.40 18.26 -17.48
C ASP A 27 19.30 17.59 -18.53
N ASP A 28 20.62 17.68 -18.32
CA ASP A 28 21.66 17.08 -19.18
C ASP A 28 21.54 15.55 -19.33
N TRP A 29 20.73 14.89 -18.51
CA TRP A 29 20.49 13.44 -18.51
C TRP A 29 19.14 13.09 -19.14
N ASN A 30 18.52 14.05 -19.84
CA ASN A 30 17.24 13.89 -20.52
C ASN A 30 16.11 13.48 -19.55
N ARG A 31 16.21 13.85 -18.27
CA ARG A 31 15.10 13.75 -17.32
C ARG A 31 14.26 15.02 -17.48
N SER A 32 12.95 14.86 -17.56
CA SER A 32 12.01 15.98 -17.63
C SER A 32 11.21 16.10 -16.34
N ARG A 33 10.87 17.34 -15.96
CA ARG A 33 9.88 17.61 -14.92
C ARG A 33 8.96 18.73 -15.36
N GLU A 34 7.71 18.62 -14.96
CA GLU A 34 6.68 19.62 -15.22
C GLU A 34 6.07 20.03 -13.89
N TYR A 35 5.88 21.33 -13.68
CA TYR A 35 5.20 21.85 -12.48
C TYR A 35 4.38 23.09 -12.81
N VAL A 36 3.44 23.38 -11.91
CA VAL A 36 2.51 24.51 -12.04
C VAL A 36 2.79 25.54 -10.94
N ILE A 37 2.91 26.79 -11.33
CA ILE A 37 2.96 27.94 -10.43
C ILE A 37 1.58 28.60 -10.44
N ILE A 38 0.87 28.57 -9.31
CA ILE A 38 -0.44 29.22 -9.17
C ILE A 38 -0.21 30.69 -8.80
N ASN A 39 -0.39 31.59 -9.76
CA ASN A 39 -0.23 33.03 -9.54
C ASN A 39 -1.47 33.67 -8.88
N CYS A 40 -2.62 32.99 -8.92
CA CYS A 40 -3.84 33.41 -8.23
C CYS A 40 -3.73 33.21 -6.71
N PRO A 41 -3.78 34.27 -5.87
CA PRO A 41 -3.64 34.13 -4.42
C PRO A 41 -4.72 33.26 -3.76
N GLU A 42 -5.97 33.39 -4.22
CA GLU A 42 -7.09 32.58 -3.67
C GLU A 42 -6.91 31.09 -3.99
N CYS A 43 -6.56 30.75 -5.23
CA CYS A 43 -6.34 29.35 -5.62
C CYS A 43 -5.05 28.80 -5.01
N ALA A 44 -4.02 29.62 -4.82
CA ALA A 44 -2.80 29.21 -4.16
C ALA A 44 -3.06 28.89 -2.67
N GLU A 45 -3.88 29.68 -1.99
CA GLU A 45 -4.23 29.42 -0.60
C GLU A 45 -5.14 28.19 -0.46
N ASN A 46 -6.16 28.06 -1.32
CA ASN A 46 -7.00 26.86 -1.36
C ASN A 46 -6.18 25.59 -1.67
N ALA A 47 -5.20 25.66 -2.57
CA ALA A 47 -4.33 24.52 -2.86
C ALA A 47 -3.51 24.12 -1.62
N LYS A 48 -3.01 25.10 -0.84
CA LYS A 48 -2.29 24.81 0.41
C LYS A 48 -3.21 24.20 1.48
N THR A 49 -4.45 24.69 1.63
CA THR A 49 -5.38 24.14 2.63
C THR A 49 -5.77 22.71 2.26
N VAL A 50 -6.12 22.45 1.01
CA VAL A 50 -6.43 21.09 0.51
C VAL A 50 -5.23 20.15 0.69
N GLU A 51 -4.02 20.60 0.37
CA GLU A 51 -2.81 19.80 0.57
C GLU A 51 -2.51 19.55 2.06
N ALA A 52 -2.75 20.54 2.93
CA ALA A 52 -2.59 20.39 4.37
C ALA A 52 -3.62 19.41 4.97
N GLU A 53 -4.88 19.49 4.53
CA GLU A 53 -5.95 18.54 4.90
C GLU A 53 -5.62 17.14 4.42
N ARG A 54 -5.17 16.99 3.17
CA ARG A 54 -4.71 15.71 2.61
C ARG A 54 -3.60 15.08 3.45
N ARG A 55 -2.57 15.85 3.81
CA ARG A 55 -1.47 15.39 4.68
C ARG A 55 -1.94 15.01 6.08
N ARG A 56 -2.88 15.77 6.66
CA ARG A 56 -3.49 15.42 7.95
C ARG A 56 -4.24 14.09 7.86
N GLN A 57 -5.08 13.93 6.84
CA GLN A 57 -5.83 12.69 6.61
C GLN A 57 -4.91 11.50 6.38
N GLU A 58 -3.81 11.66 5.64
CA GLU A 58 -2.80 10.61 5.45
C GLU A 58 -2.13 10.22 6.77
N ALA A 59 -1.76 11.20 7.60
CA ALA A 59 -1.17 10.96 8.90
C ALA A 59 -2.13 10.21 9.82
N GLU A 60 -3.40 10.62 9.86
CA GLU A 60 -4.47 9.96 10.62
C GLU A 60 -4.72 8.53 10.12
N ASN A 61 -4.86 8.33 8.81
CA ASN A 61 -5.04 7.01 8.21
C ASN A 61 -3.86 6.09 8.49
N THR A 62 -2.64 6.62 8.45
CA THR A 62 -1.41 5.86 8.75
C THR A 62 -1.35 5.49 10.23
N ALA A 63 -1.72 6.40 11.13
CA ALA A 63 -1.78 6.12 12.56
C ALA A 63 -2.83 5.04 12.86
N ARG A 64 -4.03 5.17 12.28
CA ARG A 64 -5.12 4.20 12.43
C ARG A 64 -4.74 2.82 11.90
N LEU A 65 -4.08 2.75 10.74
CA LEU A 65 -3.59 1.48 10.19
C LEU A 65 -2.60 0.80 11.12
N LYS A 66 -1.69 1.55 11.76
CA LYS A 66 -0.76 0.99 12.74
C LYS A 66 -1.49 0.40 13.96
N GLU A 67 -2.49 1.10 14.49
CA GLU A 67 -3.32 0.59 15.59
C GLU A 67 -4.01 -0.72 15.21
N LEU A 68 -4.66 -0.76 14.05
CA LEU A 68 -5.33 -1.97 13.57
C LEU A 68 -4.36 -3.14 13.41
N VAL A 69 -3.15 -2.92 12.89
CA VAL A 69 -2.15 -3.99 12.76
C VAL A 69 -1.69 -4.50 14.12
N LEU A 70 -1.54 -3.61 15.11
CA LEU A 70 -1.20 -3.98 16.48
C LEU A 70 -2.32 -4.74 17.20
N GLU A 71 -3.58 -4.52 16.83
CA GLU A 71 -4.76 -5.24 17.34
C GLU A 71 -4.94 -6.60 16.63
N LEU A 72 -4.89 -6.60 15.30
CA LEU A 72 -5.18 -7.77 14.47
C LEU A 72 -4.13 -8.87 14.57
N LYS A 73 -2.84 -8.50 14.64
CA LYS A 73 -1.75 -9.49 14.68
C LYS A 73 -1.83 -10.41 15.89
N PRO A 74 -1.87 -9.92 17.15
CA PRO A 74 -1.98 -10.79 18.31
C PRO A 74 -3.31 -11.56 18.32
N TYR A 75 -4.41 -10.94 17.92
CA TYR A 75 -5.71 -11.60 17.83
C TYR A 75 -5.67 -12.81 16.88
N PHE A 76 -5.11 -12.63 15.68
CA PHE A 76 -4.94 -13.73 14.73
C PHE A 76 -3.99 -14.80 15.26
N GLU A 77 -2.87 -14.38 15.88
CA GLU A 77 -1.90 -15.30 16.47
C GLU A 77 -2.56 -16.21 17.52
N GLU A 78 -3.37 -15.63 18.40
CA GLU A 78 -4.02 -16.35 19.50
C GLU A 78 -5.15 -17.26 19.03
N HIS A 79 -5.99 -16.79 18.10
CA HIS A 79 -7.25 -17.47 17.78
C HIS A 79 -7.21 -18.33 16.52
N TYR A 80 -6.32 -18.04 15.56
CA TYR A 80 -6.38 -18.65 14.22
C TYR A 80 -5.04 -19.14 13.67
N MET A 81 -3.91 -18.80 14.28
CA MET A 81 -2.61 -19.21 13.74
C MET A 81 -2.46 -20.73 13.68
N GLN A 82 -2.96 -21.47 14.67
CA GLN A 82 -2.89 -22.92 14.61
C GLN A 82 -3.72 -23.48 13.45
N ASN A 83 -4.96 -23.00 13.26
CA ASN A 83 -5.80 -23.38 12.11
C ASN A 83 -5.12 -23.03 10.78
N TRP A 84 -4.40 -21.90 10.73
CA TRP A 84 -3.61 -21.51 9.57
C TRP A 84 -2.45 -22.46 9.32
N LEU A 85 -1.68 -22.83 10.34
CA LEU A 85 -0.61 -23.83 10.22
C LEU A 85 -1.15 -25.20 9.81
N ASP A 86 -2.27 -25.62 10.39
CA ASP A 86 -2.94 -26.89 10.09
C ASP A 86 -3.41 -26.95 8.63
N TYR A 87 -3.80 -25.82 8.05
CA TYR A 87 -4.13 -25.73 6.61
C TYR A 87 -2.95 -26.18 5.72
N PHE A 88 -1.71 -25.97 6.18
CA PHE A 88 -0.49 -26.37 5.48
C PHE A 88 0.10 -27.70 5.97
N VAL A 89 -0.55 -28.43 6.89
CA VAL A 89 0.01 -29.67 7.45
C VAL A 89 0.29 -30.74 6.38
N SER A 90 -0.49 -30.74 5.29
CA SER A 90 -0.30 -31.66 4.17
C SER A 90 0.93 -31.31 3.30
N ALA A 91 1.44 -30.08 3.41
CA ALA A 91 2.57 -29.60 2.64
C ALA A 91 3.89 -30.11 3.21
N ARG A 92 4.37 -31.22 2.66
CA ARG A 92 5.60 -31.93 3.12
C ARG A 92 6.89 -31.12 2.97
N ASN A 93 6.88 -30.02 2.21
CA ASN A 93 8.05 -29.18 1.97
C ASN A 93 7.66 -27.75 1.56
N LYS A 94 8.66 -26.87 1.50
CA LYS A 94 8.51 -25.46 1.12
C LYS A 94 7.85 -25.25 -0.25
N LYS A 95 8.13 -26.10 -1.24
CA LYS A 95 7.53 -26.01 -2.57
C LYS A 95 6.04 -26.31 -2.55
N ALA A 96 5.63 -27.34 -1.81
CA ALA A 96 4.23 -27.70 -1.65
C ALA A 96 3.46 -26.59 -0.91
N ALA A 97 4.06 -26.02 0.15
CA ALA A 97 3.46 -24.90 0.87
C ALA A 97 3.34 -23.66 -0.03
N TRP A 98 4.37 -23.34 -0.81
CA TRP A 98 4.33 -22.25 -1.80
C TRP A 98 3.24 -22.46 -2.85
N ALA A 99 3.08 -23.68 -3.36
CA ALA A 99 2.06 -23.99 -4.37
C ALA A 99 0.64 -23.81 -3.82
N LEU A 100 0.39 -24.28 -2.59
CA LEU A 100 -0.89 -24.09 -1.92
C LEU A 100 -1.15 -22.60 -1.62
N ALA A 101 -0.14 -21.88 -1.12
CA ALA A 101 -0.21 -20.43 -0.88
C ALA A 101 -0.48 -19.63 -2.17
N LYS A 102 0.07 -20.09 -3.30
CA LYS A 102 -0.19 -19.55 -4.63
C LYS A 102 -1.62 -19.75 -5.08
N GLU A 103 -2.15 -20.96 -4.88
CA GLU A 103 -3.51 -21.34 -5.27
C GLU A 103 -4.57 -20.49 -4.56
N ILE A 104 -4.43 -20.28 -3.25
CA ILE A 104 -5.32 -19.40 -2.46
C ILE A 104 -4.98 -17.90 -2.59
N GLY A 105 -3.94 -17.58 -3.37
CA GLY A 105 -3.57 -16.21 -3.72
C GLY A 105 -2.87 -15.40 -2.63
N VAL A 106 -2.35 -16.01 -1.57
CA VAL A 106 -1.58 -15.31 -0.52
C VAL A 106 -0.08 -15.19 -0.84
N GLU A 107 0.36 -15.81 -1.94
CA GLU A 107 1.73 -15.76 -2.44
C GLU A 107 1.79 -15.17 -3.86
N SER A 108 2.59 -14.13 -4.05
CA SER A 108 2.75 -13.45 -5.34
C SER A 108 4.08 -13.78 -6.03
N GLN A 109 5.08 -14.28 -5.31
CA GLN A 109 6.40 -14.52 -5.83
C GLN A 109 6.47 -15.69 -6.81
N SER A 110 7.37 -15.60 -7.79
CA SER A 110 7.76 -16.76 -8.59
C SER A 110 8.42 -17.83 -7.70
N LEU A 111 8.45 -19.09 -8.16
CA LEU A 111 9.10 -20.16 -7.41
C LEU A 111 10.59 -19.87 -7.17
N SER A 112 11.27 -19.29 -8.16
CA SER A 112 12.70 -18.94 -8.06
C SER A 112 12.94 -17.86 -7.01
N SER A 113 12.16 -16.78 -7.02
CA SER A 113 12.23 -15.69 -6.04
C SER A 113 11.90 -16.19 -4.63
N PHE A 114 10.89 -17.06 -4.53
CA PHE A 114 10.52 -17.70 -3.27
C PHE A 114 11.70 -18.44 -2.65
N TYR A 115 12.41 -19.28 -3.40
CA TYR A 115 13.56 -20.02 -2.87
C TYR A 115 14.72 -19.11 -2.48
N GLN A 116 14.96 -18.02 -3.21
CA GLN A 116 15.99 -17.04 -2.85
C GLN A 116 15.67 -16.36 -1.52
N LEU A 117 14.41 -15.96 -1.31
CA LEU A 117 13.98 -15.22 -0.11
C LEU A 117 13.72 -16.13 1.10
N ASN A 118 13.43 -17.41 0.88
CA ASN A 118 13.10 -18.39 1.92
C ASN A 118 14.16 -19.48 2.04
N LYS A 119 15.42 -19.19 1.71
CA LYS A 119 16.49 -20.20 1.71
C LYS A 119 16.64 -20.82 3.10
N ASP A 120 16.70 -19.97 4.12
CA ASP A 120 17.01 -20.34 5.51
C ASP A 120 15.79 -20.45 6.42
N SER A 121 14.57 -20.24 5.89
CA SER A 121 13.34 -20.38 6.67
C SER A 121 12.82 -21.83 6.69
N SER A 122 12.18 -22.22 7.79
CA SER A 122 11.39 -23.45 7.83
C SER A 122 10.08 -23.28 7.05
N VAL A 123 9.35 -24.37 6.81
CA VAL A 123 7.99 -24.31 6.23
C VAL A 123 7.07 -23.49 7.14
N GLU A 124 7.19 -23.68 8.45
CA GLU A 124 6.36 -23.01 9.44
C GLU A 124 6.64 -21.50 9.47
N ASP A 125 7.92 -21.09 9.45
CA ASP A 125 8.31 -19.67 9.39
C ASP A 125 7.77 -19.01 8.12
N TYR A 126 7.84 -19.70 6.98
CA TYR A 126 7.26 -19.24 5.74
C TYR A 126 5.74 -19.05 5.85
N VAL A 127 5.02 -20.06 6.34
CA VAL A 127 3.55 -20.03 6.46
C VAL A 127 3.09 -18.94 7.43
N ARG A 128 3.75 -18.79 8.59
CA ARG A 128 3.50 -17.65 9.49
C ARG A 128 3.75 -16.31 8.79
N GLY A 129 4.80 -16.24 7.98
CA GLY A 129 5.15 -15.04 7.19
C GLY A 129 4.10 -14.64 6.14
N LEU A 130 3.20 -15.54 5.75
CA LEU A 130 2.07 -15.25 4.85
C LEU A 130 0.92 -14.53 5.57
N ALA A 131 0.85 -14.59 6.90
CA ALA A 131 -0.19 -13.97 7.72
C ALA A 131 0.01 -12.44 7.82
N ARG A 132 -0.11 -11.76 6.69
CA ARG A 132 0.04 -10.30 6.54
C ARG A 132 -1.33 -9.63 6.38
N PRO A 133 -1.50 -8.36 6.79
CA PRO A 133 -2.78 -7.66 6.69
C PRO A 133 -3.45 -7.73 5.31
N TYR A 134 -2.69 -7.57 4.22
CA TYR A 134 -3.23 -7.65 2.86
C TYR A 134 -3.62 -9.07 2.41
N ASN A 135 -3.13 -10.11 3.09
CA ASN A 135 -3.50 -11.51 2.84
C ASN A 135 -4.67 -11.94 3.74
N MET A 136 -4.98 -11.20 4.81
CA MET A 136 -5.94 -11.63 5.83
C MET A 136 -7.33 -11.94 5.28
N LEU A 137 -7.84 -11.16 4.31
CA LEU A 137 -9.15 -11.45 3.71
C LEU A 137 -9.19 -12.82 3.03
N LYS A 138 -8.12 -13.20 2.31
CA LYS A 138 -8.00 -14.51 1.67
C LYS A 138 -7.84 -15.62 2.69
N ILE A 139 -7.15 -15.35 3.79
CA ILE A 139 -6.98 -16.31 4.89
C ILE A 139 -8.31 -16.56 5.62
N ILE A 140 -9.09 -15.50 5.88
CA ILE A 140 -10.45 -15.60 6.45
C ILE A 140 -11.32 -16.49 5.57
N GLU A 141 -11.27 -16.31 4.26
CA GLU A 141 -12.01 -17.13 3.29
C GLU A 141 -11.54 -18.58 3.28
N ALA A 142 -10.24 -18.82 3.18
CA ALA A 142 -9.64 -20.16 3.14
C ALA A 142 -9.94 -20.98 4.41
N LEU A 143 -9.88 -20.32 5.58
CA LEU A 143 -10.16 -20.93 6.88
C LEU A 143 -11.66 -20.93 7.24
N LYS A 144 -12.51 -20.30 6.42
CA LYS A 144 -13.95 -20.12 6.67
C LYS A 144 -14.24 -19.52 8.05
N ILE A 145 -13.46 -18.52 8.45
CA ILE A 145 -13.60 -17.85 9.75
C ILE A 145 -14.92 -17.09 9.77
N ASN A 146 -15.81 -17.44 10.71
CA ASN A 146 -17.08 -16.78 10.94
C ASN A 146 -17.00 -15.84 12.16
N ASP A 147 -16.06 -14.90 12.11
CA ASP A 147 -15.89 -13.86 13.10
C ASP A 147 -16.10 -12.49 12.44
N SER A 148 -17.28 -11.91 12.68
CA SER A 148 -17.65 -10.62 12.09
C SER A 148 -16.82 -9.47 12.63
N PHE A 149 -16.39 -9.53 13.89
CA PHE A 149 -15.59 -8.48 14.50
C PHE A 149 -14.21 -8.45 13.85
N PHE A 150 -13.52 -9.59 13.83
CA PHE A 150 -12.21 -9.73 13.21
C PHE A 150 -12.25 -9.36 11.72
N LYS A 151 -13.25 -9.86 10.98
CA LYS A 151 -13.42 -9.55 9.55
C LYS A 151 -13.59 -8.05 9.30
N SER A 152 -14.42 -7.35 10.08
CA SER A 152 -14.66 -5.91 9.92
C SER A 152 -13.38 -5.09 10.09
N LYS A 153 -12.54 -5.45 11.07
CA LYS A 153 -11.25 -4.79 11.34
C LYS A 153 -10.23 -5.05 10.25
N VAL A 154 -10.19 -6.27 9.71
CA VAL A 154 -9.35 -6.61 8.55
C VAL A 154 -9.78 -5.79 7.34
N GLU A 155 -11.08 -5.69 7.04
CA GLU A 155 -11.61 -4.90 5.92
C GLU A 155 -11.24 -3.42 6.07
N GLU A 156 -11.37 -2.84 7.27
CA GLU A 156 -10.92 -1.47 7.58
C GLU A 156 -9.43 -1.30 7.27
N SER A 157 -8.58 -2.22 7.72
CA SER A 157 -7.13 -2.15 7.50
C SER A 157 -6.75 -2.23 6.02
N VAL A 158 -7.44 -3.05 5.22
CA VAL A 158 -7.20 -3.20 3.79
C VAL A 158 -7.61 -1.94 3.03
N ASN A 159 -8.73 -1.34 3.41
CA ASN A 159 -9.20 -0.10 2.80
C ASN A 159 -8.27 1.07 3.10
N LEU A 160 -7.83 1.22 4.35
CA LEU A 160 -6.84 2.23 4.73
C LEU A 160 -5.51 2.03 3.99
N ASN A 161 -5.04 0.80 3.87
CA ASN A 161 -3.79 0.51 3.18
C ASN A 161 -3.86 0.88 1.68
N LYS A 162 -4.98 0.62 1.00
CA LYS A 162 -5.20 1.06 -0.38
C LYS A 162 -5.17 2.58 -0.49
N SER A 163 -5.85 3.29 0.42
CA SER A 163 -5.87 4.76 0.43
C SER A 163 -4.47 5.34 0.63
N VAL A 164 -3.65 4.78 1.52
CA VAL A 164 -2.27 5.23 1.74
C VAL A 164 -1.40 5.03 0.47
N HIS A 165 -1.55 3.90 -0.22
CA HIS A 165 -0.76 3.61 -1.44
C HIS A 165 -1.26 4.34 -2.69
N VAL A 166 -2.56 4.65 -2.78
CA VAL A 166 -3.13 5.41 -3.91
C VAL A 166 -2.76 6.90 -3.84
N ILE A 167 -2.48 7.41 -2.64
CA ILE A 167 -2.17 8.82 -2.40
C ILE A 167 -0.63 9.08 -2.36
N GLY A 168 0.18 8.03 -2.30
CA GLY A 168 1.62 8.09 -2.50
C GLY A 168 2.00 8.10 -3.99
N PHE A 169 2.59 9.20 -4.45
CA PHE A 169 3.23 9.34 -5.76
C PHE A 169 4.21 8.17 -6.05
N TYR A 170 4.18 7.66 -7.29
CA TYR A 170 5.34 7.02 -7.92
C TYR A 170 6.44 8.05 -8.15
#